data_AF-A0A0U3E9L6-F1
#
_entry.id   AF-A0A0U3E9L6-F1
#
_cell.length_a   1.000
_cell.length_b   1.000
_cell.length_c   1.000
_cell.angle_alpha   90.00
_cell.angle_beta   90.00
_cell.angle_gamma   90.00
#
_symmetry.space_group_name_H-M   'P 1'
#
loop_
_entity.id
_entity.type
_entity.pdbx_description
1 polymer ?
#
loop_
_entity_poly.entity_id
_entity_poly.type
_entity_poly.pdbx_seq_one_letter_code
_entity_poly.pdbx_strand_id
1 'polypeptide(L)'
;MKKTKFFIAIGFFSLISILVSGCSSGAKNDEAVVQDQTVQAIERVLQQTLNAPDEELLAEYYYLVNSEAASDEREEPETGTLDTLLEERFGDYFTEQGYEKFIDELAFNYSIGAEASEYQLIIDKIDVTQDEDHPHHYTFDVQLICITDDGEEKIVLITGQAESQEKGKLASLEINDDEGIEQEMADKSQEHH
;
A
#
# COMPACT_ATOMS: atom_id res chain seq x y z
N MET A 1 18.35 44.29 -48.93
CA MET A 1 19.22 44.29 -50.13
C MET A 1 20.55 43.61 -49.77
N LYS A 2 20.96 42.57 -50.54
CA LYS A 2 22.33 42.26 -51.02
C LYS A 2 23.48 42.26 -49.96
N LYS A 3 24.31 41.24 -49.74
CA LYS A 3 24.83 40.16 -50.60
C LYS A 3 25.59 39.10 -49.77
N THR A 4 25.60 37.91 -50.34
CA THR A 4 26.29 36.65 -49.99
C THR A 4 27.80 36.64 -50.29
N LYS A 5 28.53 35.72 -49.62
CA LYS A 5 29.61 34.79 -50.09
C LYS A 5 30.90 34.84 -49.23
N PHE A 6 31.17 33.82 -48.40
CA PHE A 6 31.86 32.53 -48.68
C PHE A 6 33.32 32.69 -49.14
N PHE A 7 34.27 32.28 -48.31
CA PHE A 7 35.51 31.63 -48.74
C PHE A 7 35.97 30.60 -47.70
N ILE A 8 36.04 29.36 -48.18
CA ILE A 8 36.55 28.14 -47.56
C ILE A 8 38.08 28.12 -47.72
N ALA A 9 38.81 27.71 -46.69
CA ALA A 9 40.18 27.23 -46.84
C ALA A 9 40.31 25.86 -46.16
N ILE A 10 40.30 24.83 -47.00
CA ILE A 10 40.49 23.42 -46.67
C ILE A 10 42.00 23.15 -46.57
N GLY A 11 42.46 22.73 -45.39
CA GLY A 11 43.77 22.14 -45.17
C GLY A 11 43.65 20.63 -45.02
N PHE A 12 43.93 19.92 -46.11
CA PHE A 12 43.96 18.45 -46.20
C PHE A 12 45.26 17.93 -45.57
N PHE A 13 45.17 17.25 -44.41
CA PHE A 13 46.24 16.36 -43.94
C PHE A 13 45.70 14.92 -44.01
N SER A 14 46.11 14.24 -45.07
CA SER A 14 45.73 12.87 -45.41
C SER A 14 46.75 11.90 -44.81
N LEU A 15 46.32 10.87 -44.07
CA LEU A 15 46.42 9.46 -44.49
C LEU A 15 45.99 8.48 -43.36
N ILE A 16 44.88 7.76 -43.62
CA ILE A 16 44.69 6.30 -43.52
C ILE A 16 45.14 5.56 -42.25
N SER A 17 44.14 5.00 -41.53
CA SER A 17 44.04 3.55 -41.28
C SER A 17 42.60 3.17 -40.92
N ILE A 18 41.96 2.40 -41.80
CA ILE A 18 40.74 1.64 -41.53
C ILE A 18 41.17 0.36 -40.84
N LEU A 19 40.59 0.01 -39.67
CA LEU A 19 40.18 -1.34 -39.31
C LEU A 19 39.10 -1.30 -38.21
N VAL A 20 38.01 -2.01 -38.49
CA VAL A 20 36.88 -2.35 -37.60
C VAL A 20 37.35 -3.35 -36.55
N SER A 21 36.93 -3.17 -35.27
CA SER A 21 36.42 -4.24 -34.36
C SER A 21 36.19 -3.72 -32.92
N GLY A 22 34.99 -3.93 -32.37
CA GLY A 22 34.81 -4.50 -31.03
C GLY A 22 34.38 -3.61 -29.84
N CYS A 23 33.08 -3.68 -29.51
CA CYS A 23 32.45 -3.70 -28.17
C CYS A 23 32.89 -2.74 -27.05
N SER A 24 31.93 -1.94 -26.54
CA SER A 24 31.27 -2.31 -25.29
C SER A 24 29.95 -1.54 -25.12
N SER A 25 28.92 -2.29 -24.77
CA SER A 25 27.54 -1.91 -24.55
C SER A 25 27.43 -0.85 -23.46
N GLY A 26 26.77 0.26 -23.76
CA GLY A 26 26.21 1.19 -22.78
C GLY A 26 24.75 1.41 -23.12
N ALA A 27 23.98 0.32 -23.16
CA ALA A 27 22.53 0.40 -23.16
C ALA A 27 22.15 1.16 -21.89
N LYS A 28 21.62 2.37 -22.06
CA LYS A 28 20.80 3.00 -21.03
C LYS A 28 19.50 2.21 -21.02
N ASN A 29 19.53 1.11 -20.29
CA ASN A 29 18.31 0.50 -19.82
C ASN A 29 17.80 1.48 -18.76
N ASP A 30 16.79 2.27 -19.11
CA ASP A 30 15.79 2.63 -18.12
C ASP A 30 15.18 1.29 -17.70
N GLU A 31 15.78 0.67 -16.69
CA GLU A 31 15.16 -0.41 -15.93
C GLU A 31 13.94 0.23 -15.29
N ALA A 32 12.78 0.04 -15.91
CA ALA A 32 11.54 0.02 -15.15
C ALA A 32 11.80 -0.95 -13.99
N VAL A 33 11.92 -0.42 -12.78
CA VAL A 33 12.01 -1.22 -11.57
C VAL A 33 10.77 -2.09 -11.59
N VAL A 34 10.93 -3.36 -11.94
CA VAL A 34 9.86 -4.34 -11.78
C VAL A 34 9.75 -4.52 -10.27
N GLN A 35 8.94 -3.67 -9.63
CA GLN A 35 8.67 -3.74 -8.21
C GLN A 35 8.10 -5.14 -7.94
N ASP A 36 8.64 -5.83 -6.95
CA ASP A 36 8.22 -7.18 -6.62
C ASP A 36 6.69 -7.23 -6.40
N GLN A 37 6.01 -8.22 -6.99
CA GLN A 37 4.55 -8.32 -6.90
C GLN A 37 4.06 -8.50 -5.46
N THR A 38 4.86 -9.16 -4.62
CA THR A 38 4.57 -9.30 -3.19
C THR A 38 4.74 -7.97 -2.46
N VAL A 39 5.77 -7.19 -2.79
CA VAL A 39 5.91 -5.82 -2.23
C VAL A 39 4.69 -4.96 -2.58
N GLN A 40 4.23 -5.01 -3.83
CA GLN A 40 3.02 -4.30 -4.25
C GLN A 40 1.78 -4.78 -3.50
N ALA A 41 1.63 -6.09 -3.28
CA ALA A 41 0.51 -6.65 -2.51
C ALA A 41 0.53 -6.13 -1.06
N ILE A 42 1.69 -6.15 -0.39
CA ILE A 42 1.85 -5.62 0.98
C ILE A 42 1.47 -4.13 1.02
N GLU A 43 2.01 -3.32 0.10
CA GLU A 43 1.69 -1.89 0.01
C GLU A 43 0.18 -1.64 -0.17
N ARG A 44 -0.51 -2.44 -1.01
CA ARG A 44 -1.95 -2.25 -1.24
C ARG A 44 -2.81 -2.64 -0.06
N VAL A 45 -2.51 -3.77 0.57
CA VAL A 45 -3.23 -4.18 1.77
C VAL A 45 -3.05 -3.14 2.86
N LEU A 46 -1.82 -2.69 3.13
CA LEU A 46 -1.57 -1.64 4.12
C LEU A 46 -2.30 -0.33 3.78
N GLN A 47 -2.33 0.08 2.51
CA GLN A 47 -3.08 1.25 2.05
C GLN A 47 -4.59 1.14 2.30
N GLN A 48 -5.17 -0.03 2.09
CA GLN A 48 -6.60 -0.26 2.29
C GLN A 48 -6.95 -0.40 3.77
N THR A 49 -6.03 -0.88 4.60
CA THR A 49 -6.28 -1.12 6.04
C THR A 49 -5.99 0.10 6.91
N LEU A 50 -4.91 0.84 6.64
CA LEU A 50 -4.40 1.89 7.54
C LEU A 50 -4.83 3.31 7.15
N ASN A 51 -5.44 3.50 5.97
CA ASN A 51 -6.17 4.73 5.69
C ASN A 51 -7.58 4.59 6.25
N ALA A 52 -7.90 5.35 7.30
CA ALA A 52 -9.11 5.17 8.09
C ALA A 52 -9.67 6.52 8.59
N PRO A 53 -10.97 6.63 8.89
CA PRO A 53 -11.99 5.61 8.73
C PRO A 53 -12.31 5.31 7.25
N ASP A 54 -12.57 4.05 6.93
CA ASP A 54 -13.05 3.62 5.61
C ASP A 54 -14.58 3.61 5.60
N GLU A 55 -15.18 4.69 5.11
CA GLU A 55 -16.63 4.89 5.14
C GLU A 55 -17.42 3.79 4.40
N GLU A 56 -16.89 3.29 3.28
CA GLU A 56 -17.55 2.22 2.50
C GLU A 56 -17.53 0.90 3.26
N LEU A 57 -16.38 0.55 3.85
CA LEU A 57 -16.23 -0.64 4.69
C LEU A 57 -17.13 -0.58 5.93
N LEU A 58 -17.17 0.57 6.61
CA LEU A 58 -17.96 0.78 7.82
C LEU A 58 -19.47 0.76 7.55
N ALA A 59 -19.91 1.30 6.41
CA ALA A 59 -21.31 1.25 6.02
C ALA A 59 -21.82 -0.20 5.90
N GLU A 60 -21.05 -1.06 5.23
CA GLU A 60 -21.35 -2.50 5.11
C GLU A 60 -21.29 -3.22 6.45
N TYR A 61 -20.25 -2.95 7.24
CA TYR A 61 -20.06 -3.54 8.56
C TYR A 61 -21.24 -3.23 9.50
N TYR A 62 -21.63 -1.96 9.61
CA TYR A 62 -22.75 -1.57 10.46
C TYR A 62 -24.09 -2.01 9.91
N TYR A 63 -24.26 -2.15 8.59
CA TYR A 63 -25.46 -2.78 8.04
C TYR A 63 -25.59 -4.22 8.55
N LEU A 64 -24.53 -5.02 8.42
CA LEU A 64 -24.50 -6.41 8.88
C LEU A 64 -24.79 -6.51 10.38
N VAL A 65 -23.99 -5.85 11.22
CA VAL A 65 -24.11 -5.95 12.70
C VAL A 65 -25.50 -5.48 13.19
N ASN A 66 -26.06 -4.43 12.59
CA ASN A 66 -27.38 -3.94 12.97
C ASN A 66 -28.54 -4.78 12.38
N SER A 67 -28.33 -5.45 11.25
CA SER A 67 -29.31 -6.37 10.66
C SER A 67 -29.41 -7.68 11.42
N GLU A 68 -28.29 -8.21 11.94
CA GLU A 68 -28.31 -9.39 12.81
C GLU A 68 -29.01 -9.09 14.16
N ALA A 69 -28.90 -7.85 14.64
CA ALA A 69 -29.56 -7.39 15.86
C ALA A 69 -31.06 -7.08 15.69
N ALA A 70 -31.54 -6.85 14.47
CA ALA A 70 -32.91 -6.43 14.18
C ALA A 70 -33.61 -7.46 13.28
N SER A 71 -34.71 -8.05 13.75
CA SER A 71 -35.51 -9.04 13.01
C SER A 71 -36.33 -8.45 11.83
N ASP A 72 -35.86 -7.38 11.19
CA ASP A 72 -36.63 -6.64 10.18
C ASP A 72 -35.87 -6.51 8.84
N GLU A 73 -36.63 -6.64 7.75
CA GLU A 73 -36.19 -6.53 6.35
C GLU A 73 -35.73 -5.10 6.06
N ARG A 74 -34.43 -4.81 6.18
CA ARG A 74 -33.83 -3.56 5.67
C ARG A 74 -33.45 -3.72 4.20
N GLU A 75 -33.41 -2.60 3.50
CA GLU A 75 -32.91 -2.53 2.12
C GLU A 75 -31.41 -2.83 2.13
N GLU A 76 -31.00 -3.84 1.34
CA GLU A 76 -29.58 -4.19 1.18
C GLU A 76 -28.78 -3.00 0.62
N PRO A 77 -27.53 -2.82 1.07
CA PRO A 77 -26.67 -1.77 0.54
C PRO A 77 -26.38 -1.98 -0.96
N GLU A 78 -26.14 -0.89 -1.68
CA GLU A 78 -25.98 -0.93 -3.14
C GLU A 78 -24.67 -1.61 -3.61
N THR A 79 -23.72 -1.82 -2.70
CA THR A 79 -22.33 -2.22 -2.94
C THR A 79 -22.05 -3.73 -2.84
N GLY A 80 -23.08 -4.55 -2.60
CA GLY A 80 -22.93 -5.98 -2.38
C GLY A 80 -22.93 -6.32 -0.88
N THR A 81 -22.51 -7.53 -0.51
CA THR A 81 -22.35 -7.88 0.92
C THR A 81 -20.97 -7.46 1.41
N LEU A 82 -20.81 -7.27 2.73
CA LEU A 82 -19.51 -7.08 3.38
C LEU A 82 -18.47 -8.10 2.90
N ASP A 83 -18.84 -9.39 2.82
CA ASP A 83 -17.97 -10.45 2.33
C ASP A 83 -17.52 -10.21 0.88
N THR A 84 -18.42 -9.72 0.02
CA THR A 84 -18.10 -9.43 -1.39
C THR A 84 -17.12 -8.26 -1.47
N LEU A 85 -17.37 -7.19 -0.71
CA LEU A 85 -16.48 -6.02 -0.67
C LEU A 85 -15.07 -6.40 -0.20
N LEU A 86 -14.96 -7.21 0.85
CA LEU A 86 -13.68 -7.70 1.35
C LEU A 86 -12.96 -8.59 0.34
N GLU A 87 -13.68 -9.50 -0.32
CA GLU A 87 -13.10 -10.40 -1.31
C GLU A 87 -12.57 -9.62 -2.52
N GLU A 88 -13.33 -8.64 -3.01
CA GLU A 88 -12.91 -7.75 -4.10
C GLU A 88 -11.69 -6.90 -3.74
N ARG A 89 -11.60 -6.47 -2.47
CA ARG A 89 -10.51 -5.61 -2.01
C ARG A 89 -9.24 -6.39 -1.68
N PHE A 90 -9.35 -7.56 -1.07
CA PHE A 90 -8.22 -8.27 -0.47
C PHE A 90 -7.97 -9.68 -1.01
N GLY A 91 -8.98 -10.37 -1.55
CA GLY A 91 -8.86 -11.79 -1.95
C GLY A 91 -7.75 -12.03 -2.98
N ASP A 92 -7.54 -11.08 -3.89
CA ASP A 92 -6.48 -11.14 -4.89
C ASP A 92 -5.06 -11.02 -4.31
N TYR A 93 -4.89 -10.53 -3.08
CA TYR A 93 -3.58 -10.35 -2.45
C TYR A 93 -3.18 -11.47 -1.50
N PHE A 94 -4.10 -12.35 -1.12
CA PHE A 94 -3.84 -13.40 -0.14
C PHE A 94 -4.04 -14.81 -0.72
N THR A 95 -3.44 -15.81 -0.06
CA THR A 95 -3.91 -17.19 -0.16
C THR A 95 -5.25 -17.32 0.57
N GLU A 96 -6.02 -18.37 0.30
CA GLU A 96 -7.32 -18.60 0.98
C GLU A 96 -7.18 -18.55 2.52
N GLN A 97 -6.21 -19.29 3.08
CA GLN A 97 -5.96 -19.28 4.52
C GLN A 97 -5.42 -17.94 5.03
N GLY A 98 -4.56 -17.26 4.26
CA GLY A 98 -4.03 -15.96 4.64
C GLY A 98 -5.11 -14.88 4.66
N TYR A 99 -6.06 -14.97 3.73
CA TYR A 99 -7.21 -14.08 3.64
C TYR A 99 -8.12 -14.25 4.86
N GLU A 100 -8.54 -15.47 5.16
CA GLU A 100 -9.39 -15.76 6.33
C GLU A 100 -8.77 -15.20 7.62
N LYS A 101 -7.47 -15.46 7.85
CA LYS A 101 -6.76 -14.95 9.01
C LYS A 101 -6.74 -13.41 9.04
N PHE A 102 -6.45 -12.78 7.91
CA PHE A 102 -6.35 -11.32 7.81
C PHE A 102 -7.70 -10.63 8.07
N ILE A 103 -8.79 -11.18 7.53
CA ILE A 103 -10.14 -10.66 7.74
C ILE A 103 -10.54 -10.76 9.22
N ASP A 104 -10.25 -11.89 9.87
CA ASP A 104 -10.59 -12.13 11.28
C ASP A 104 -9.81 -11.25 12.25
N GLU A 105 -8.55 -10.93 11.94
CA GLU A 105 -7.63 -10.29 12.88
C GLU A 105 -7.45 -8.79 12.68
N LEU A 106 -7.53 -8.28 11.45
CA LEU A 106 -6.96 -6.96 11.13
C LEU A 106 -7.81 -6.07 10.22
N ALA A 107 -8.55 -6.63 9.26
CA ALA A 107 -9.13 -5.89 8.14
C ALA A 107 -9.98 -4.66 8.52
N PHE A 108 -10.57 -4.66 9.72
CA PHE A 108 -11.49 -3.63 10.17
C PHE A 108 -11.00 -2.78 11.34
N ASN A 109 -9.99 -3.26 12.10
CA ASN A 109 -9.73 -2.75 13.45
C ASN A 109 -9.42 -1.25 13.43
N TYR A 110 -8.58 -0.82 12.49
CA TYR A 110 -8.20 0.60 12.35
C TYR A 110 -9.38 1.48 11.90
N SER A 111 -10.21 1.02 10.96
CA SER A 111 -11.39 1.76 10.53
C SER A 111 -12.44 1.89 11.63
N ILE A 112 -12.70 0.82 12.38
CA ILE A 112 -13.63 0.84 13.53
C ILE A 112 -13.09 1.75 14.63
N GLY A 113 -11.79 1.63 14.97
CA GLY A 113 -11.15 2.45 15.99
C GLY A 113 -11.16 3.94 15.62
N ALA A 114 -10.80 4.26 14.38
CA ALA A 114 -10.78 5.64 13.89
C ALA A 114 -12.17 6.29 13.93
N GLU A 115 -13.20 5.59 13.44
CA GLU A 115 -14.58 6.07 13.49
C GLU A 115 -15.06 6.30 14.93
N ALA A 116 -14.82 5.34 15.82
CA ALA A 116 -15.30 5.39 17.20
C ALA A 116 -14.61 6.47 18.05
N SER A 117 -13.41 6.90 17.65
CA SER A 117 -12.63 7.95 18.33
C SER A 117 -12.63 9.29 17.60
N GLU A 118 -13.33 9.38 16.45
CA GLU A 118 -13.31 10.56 15.55
C GLU A 118 -11.90 10.90 15.02
N TYR A 119 -11.01 9.91 14.93
CA TYR A 119 -9.65 10.06 14.38
C TYR A 119 -9.64 9.90 12.86
N GLN A 120 -8.65 10.50 12.20
CA GLN A 120 -8.31 10.22 10.79
C GLN A 120 -6.88 9.69 10.70
N LEU A 121 -6.70 8.58 10.01
CA LEU A 121 -5.43 7.90 9.77
C LEU A 121 -5.10 8.00 8.29
N ILE A 122 -3.91 8.55 7.98
CA ILE A 122 -3.47 8.78 6.61
C ILE A 122 -2.04 8.29 6.46
N ILE A 123 -1.81 7.38 5.52
CA ILE A 123 -0.46 6.91 5.21
C ILE A 123 0.33 8.02 4.54
N ASP A 124 1.47 8.38 5.13
CA ASP A 124 2.47 9.26 4.50
C ASP A 124 3.46 8.42 3.68
N LYS A 125 3.94 7.32 4.24
CA LYS A 125 4.98 6.50 3.62
C LYS A 125 4.87 5.03 4.02
N ILE A 126 5.19 4.14 3.07
CA ILE A 126 5.39 2.71 3.30
C ILE A 126 6.78 2.33 2.79
N ASP A 127 7.56 1.64 3.62
CA ASP A 127 8.81 1.00 3.23
C ASP A 127 8.68 -0.51 3.46
N VAL A 128 8.90 -1.32 2.44
CA VAL A 128 8.88 -2.79 2.53
C VAL A 128 10.27 -3.33 2.21
N THR A 129 10.76 -4.21 3.07
CA THR A 129 12.07 -4.86 2.93
C THR A 129 11.89 -6.37 2.90
N GLN A 130 12.41 -7.01 1.84
CA GLN A 130 12.49 -8.47 1.75
C GLN A 130 13.72 -8.98 2.48
N ASP A 131 13.60 -10.08 3.22
CA ASP A 131 14.75 -10.78 3.81
C ASP A 131 15.58 -11.45 2.70
N GLU A 132 16.88 -11.13 2.62
CA GLU A 132 17.81 -11.67 1.62
C GLU A 132 18.03 -13.19 1.77
N ASP A 133 17.99 -13.70 3.00
CA ASP A 133 18.19 -15.11 3.33
C ASP A 133 16.87 -15.91 3.27
N HIS A 134 15.74 -15.23 3.44
CA HIS A 134 14.41 -15.83 3.43
C HIS A 134 13.48 -15.09 2.45
N PRO A 135 13.48 -15.44 1.15
CA PRO A 135 12.80 -14.65 0.10
C PRO A 135 11.26 -14.61 0.21
N HIS A 136 10.69 -15.39 1.13
CA HIS A 136 9.27 -15.41 1.44
C HIS A 136 8.89 -14.49 2.61
N HIS A 137 9.86 -13.90 3.30
CA HIS A 137 9.66 -13.08 4.48
C HIS A 137 9.96 -11.61 4.18
N TYR A 138 9.09 -10.75 4.68
CA TYR A 138 9.13 -9.31 4.49
C TYR A 138 8.90 -8.63 5.83
N THR A 139 9.58 -7.50 6.03
CA THR A 139 9.26 -6.54 7.08
C THR A 139 8.78 -5.24 6.44
N PHE A 140 7.95 -4.50 7.14
CA PHE A 140 7.52 -3.19 6.68
C PHE A 140 7.49 -2.17 7.80
N ASP A 141 7.71 -0.92 7.41
CA ASP A 141 7.56 0.28 8.22
C ASP A 141 6.55 1.20 7.53
N VAL A 142 5.55 1.68 8.25
CA VAL A 142 4.54 2.64 7.76
C VAL A 142 4.59 3.88 8.62
N GLN A 143 4.81 5.03 8.00
CA GLN A 143 4.59 6.33 8.65
C GLN A 143 3.14 6.73 8.45
N LEU A 144 2.44 6.83 9.57
CA LEU A 144 1.02 7.15 9.62
C LEU A 144 0.84 8.53 10.25
N ILE A 145 0.13 9.41 9.55
CA ILE A 145 -0.36 10.67 10.12
C ILE A 145 -1.68 10.37 10.79
N CYS A 146 -1.77 10.64 12.09
CA CYS A 146 -2.99 10.54 12.86
C CYS A 146 -3.47 11.96 13.20
N ILE A 147 -4.70 12.28 12.81
CA ILE A 147 -5.40 13.50 13.15
C ILE A 147 -6.45 13.13 14.20
N THR A 148 -6.31 13.66 15.41
CA THR A 148 -7.22 13.39 16.54
C THR A 148 -8.53 14.16 16.43
N ASP A 149 -9.49 13.87 17.32
CA ASP A 149 -10.80 14.54 17.42
C ASP A 149 -10.69 16.06 17.63
N ASP A 150 -9.68 16.51 18.37
CA ASP A 150 -9.37 17.93 18.58
C ASP A 150 -8.53 18.57 17.47
N GLY A 151 -8.17 17.80 16.44
CA GLY A 151 -7.41 18.23 15.27
C GLY A 151 -5.90 18.31 15.49
N GLU A 152 -5.36 17.71 16.56
CA GLU A 152 -3.92 17.54 16.72
C GLU A 152 -3.38 16.50 15.72
N GLU A 153 -2.29 16.84 15.05
CA GLU A 153 -1.59 15.92 14.14
C GLU A 153 -0.39 15.30 14.86
N LYS A 154 -0.28 13.97 14.77
CA LYS A 154 0.91 13.22 15.19
C LYS A 154 1.32 12.22 14.12
N ILE A 155 2.61 11.91 14.08
CA ILE A 155 3.15 10.85 13.22
C ILE A 155 3.43 9.65 14.10
N VAL A 156 2.89 8.51 13.69
CA VAL A 156 3.07 7.19 14.32
C VAL A 156 3.83 6.29 13.36
N LEU A 157 4.76 5.50 13.90
CA LEU A 157 5.46 4.47 13.14
C LEU A 157 4.85 3.10 13.39
N ILE A 158 4.21 2.53 12.37
CA ILE A 158 3.71 1.16 12.42
C ILE A 158 4.77 0.23 11.84
N THR A 159 5.11 -0.84 12.56
CA THR A 159 6.04 -1.88 12.09
C THR A 159 5.34 -3.22 12.03
N GLY A 160 5.75 -4.05 11.08
CA GLY A 160 5.16 -5.37 10.94
C GLY A 160 5.93 -6.28 10.01
N GLN A 161 5.33 -7.43 9.75
CA GLN A 161 5.89 -8.47 8.90
C GLN A 161 4.83 -9.09 8.01
N ALA A 162 5.27 -9.65 6.88
CA ALA A 162 4.42 -10.40 5.98
C ALA A 162 5.17 -11.63 5.47
N GLU A 163 4.43 -12.72 5.27
CA GLU A 163 4.94 -13.92 4.60
C GLU A 163 4.20 -14.14 3.29
N SER A 164 4.93 -14.56 2.26
CA SER A 164 4.38 -14.87 0.94
C SER A 164 4.61 -16.33 0.61
N GLN A 165 3.55 -17.05 0.28
CA GLN A 165 3.64 -18.45 -0.14
C GLN A 165 3.94 -18.58 -1.63
N GLU A 166 3.38 -17.67 -2.44
CA GLU A 166 3.64 -17.54 -3.87
C GLU A 166 3.67 -16.07 -4.27
N LYS A 167 4.30 -15.73 -5.40
CA LYS A 167 4.51 -14.34 -5.81
C LYS A 167 3.19 -13.57 -5.87
N GLY A 168 3.13 -12.46 -5.13
CA GLY A 168 1.94 -11.60 -5.06
C GLY A 168 0.81 -12.15 -4.17
N LYS A 169 0.98 -13.31 -3.53
CA LYS A 169 0.01 -13.86 -2.57
C LYS A 169 0.62 -14.01 -1.18
N LEU A 170 -0.02 -13.33 -0.24
CA LEU A 170 0.35 -13.31 1.17
C LEU A 170 -0.27 -14.51 1.89
N ALA A 171 0.55 -15.20 2.67
CA ALA A 171 0.11 -16.19 3.65
C ALA A 171 -0.20 -15.54 5.00
N SER A 172 0.43 -14.41 5.32
CA SER A 172 0.15 -13.61 6.51
C SER A 172 0.59 -12.16 6.31
N LEU A 173 -0.06 -11.26 7.04
CA LEU A 173 0.36 -9.88 7.26
C LEU A 173 0.01 -9.54 8.70
N GLU A 174 1.01 -9.13 9.47
CA GLU A 174 0.90 -8.93 10.91
C GLU A 174 1.48 -7.57 11.30
N ILE A 175 0.75 -6.82 12.12
CA ILE A 175 1.24 -5.61 12.78
C ILE A 175 1.94 -6.04 14.08
N ASN A 176 3.21 -5.67 14.22
CA ASN A 176 4.02 -6.00 15.40
C ASN A 176 3.97 -4.90 16.46
N ASP A 177 3.96 -3.64 16.02
CA ASP A 177 3.91 -2.45 16.86
C ASP A 177 3.23 -1.32 16.07
N ASP A 178 2.27 -0.65 16.71
CA ASP A 178 1.52 0.48 16.19
C ASP A 178 1.71 1.74 17.06
N GLU A 179 2.72 1.73 17.92
CA GLU A 179 2.98 2.71 18.99
C GLU A 179 1.77 2.96 19.90
N GLY A 180 0.84 1.98 19.99
CA GLY A 180 -0.35 2.02 20.82
C GLY A 180 -1.52 2.83 20.24
N ILE A 181 -1.51 3.17 18.94
CA ILE A 181 -2.60 3.95 18.34
C ILE A 181 -3.95 3.24 18.42
N GLU A 182 -3.98 1.91 18.24
CA GLU A 182 -5.21 1.11 18.38
C GLU A 182 -5.79 1.21 19.79
N GLN A 183 -4.94 1.08 20.81
CA GLN A 183 -5.36 1.21 22.21
C GLN A 183 -5.81 2.63 22.54
N GLU A 184 -5.12 3.65 22.01
CA GLU A 184 -5.50 5.05 22.24
C GLU A 184 -6.89 5.36 21.65
N MET A 185 -7.16 4.93 20.42
CA MET A 185 -8.48 5.07 19.80
C MET A 185 -9.56 4.33 20.61
N ALA A 186 -9.25 3.12 21.08
CA ALA A 186 -10.16 2.35 21.91
C ALA A 186 -10.47 3.06 23.25
N ASP A 187 -9.47 3.62 23.92
CA ASP A 187 -9.65 4.38 25.16
C ASP A 187 -10.47 5.65 24.92
N LYS A 188 -10.20 6.36 23.82
CA LYS A 188 -10.94 7.58 23.44
C LYS A 188 -12.41 7.32 23.19
N SER A 189 -12.73 6.27 22.44
CA SER A 189 -14.14 5.92 22.15
C SER A 189 -15.01 5.74 23.39
N GLN A 190 -14.42 5.30 24.52
CA GLN A 190 -15.12 5.13 25.79
C GLN A 190 -15.38 6.44 26.53
N GLU A 191 -14.63 7.51 26.26
CA GLU A 191 -14.84 8.84 26.86
C GLU A 191 -16.09 9.55 26.29
N HIS A 192 -16.53 9.15 25.09
CA HIS A 192 -17.70 9.73 24.41
C HIS A 192 -19.03 9.00 24.71
N HIS A 193 -19.06 8.06 25.67
CA HIS A 193 -20.26 7.35 26.14
C HIS A 193 -20.70 7.77 27.55
#